data_AF-Q28NL5-F1
#
_entry.id   AF-Q28NL5-F1
#
_cell.length_a   1.000
_cell.length_b   1.000
_cell.length_c   1.000
_cell.angle_alpha   90.00
_cell.angle_beta   90.00
_cell.angle_gamma   90.00
#
_symmetry.space_group_name_H-M   'P 1'
#
loop_
_entity.id
_entity.type
_entity.pdbx_description
1 polymer ?
#
loop_
_entity_poly.entity_id
_entity_poly.type
_entity_poly.pdbx_seq_one_letter_code
_entity_poly.pdbx_strand_id
1 'polypeptide(L)'
;MQTLRTKLYRLTYTSYASRLFNRNTLSAITAVSRRNNAKTDVTGLLVYHDHRFFQVLEGEEEVLTRLMMRIANDPRHRSLNMVEHGQIKRRAFTTWRVFCASRDAPKLDAPGTFALKDLIPVNSDLRGNDPEVRLQVRRFLAELRDLPSAAAAYGGGHVRVGSR
;
A
#
# COMPACT_ATOMS: atom_id res chain seq x y z
N MET A 1 -29.19 5.51 -25.41
CA MET A 1 -28.53 4.78 -24.30
C MET A 1 -27.19 5.45 -24.07
N GLN A 2 -27.00 6.15 -22.94
CA GLN A 2 -25.70 6.76 -22.60
C GLN A 2 -24.78 5.65 -22.09
N THR A 3 -23.67 5.43 -22.77
CA THR A 3 -22.59 4.57 -22.31
C THR A 3 -21.99 5.23 -21.05
N LEU A 4 -22.21 4.66 -19.87
CA LEU A 4 -21.55 5.13 -18.65
C LEU A 4 -20.03 5.02 -18.88
N ARG A 5 -19.34 6.16 -19.02
CA ARG A 5 -17.88 6.20 -18.98
C ARG A 5 -17.49 5.78 -17.58
N THR A 6 -17.04 4.54 -17.40
CA THR A 6 -16.50 4.06 -16.14
C THR A 6 -15.27 4.89 -15.79
N LYS A 7 -15.44 5.79 -14.81
CA LYS A 7 -14.36 6.65 -14.35
C LYS A 7 -13.48 5.84 -13.40
N LEU A 8 -12.19 5.79 -13.71
CA LEU A 8 -11.20 5.18 -12.84
C LEU A 8 -10.85 6.15 -11.70
N TYR A 9 -10.88 5.65 -10.48
CA TYR A 9 -10.59 6.39 -9.26
C TYR A 9 -9.49 5.72 -8.46
N ARG A 10 -8.85 6.50 -7.59
CA ARG A 10 -7.91 6.04 -6.57
C ARG A 10 -8.36 6.52 -5.20
N LEU A 11 -8.31 5.61 -4.23
CA LEU A 11 -8.43 5.89 -2.81
C LEU A 11 -7.12 5.48 -2.13
N THR A 12 -6.51 6.40 -1.39
CA THR A 12 -5.39 6.09 -0.51
C THR A 12 -5.77 6.46 0.92
N TYR A 13 -5.57 5.54 1.86
CA TYR A 13 -5.83 5.82 3.27
C TYR A 13 -4.79 5.20 4.20
N THR A 14 -4.70 5.75 5.40
CA THR A 14 -3.98 5.16 6.54
C THR A 14 -4.93 4.84 7.67
N SER A 15 -4.59 3.87 8.50
CA SER A 15 -5.36 3.56 9.73
C SER A 15 -4.50 2.78 10.72
N TYR A 16 -5.03 2.59 11.93
CA TYR A 16 -4.37 1.80 12.96
C TYR A 16 -5.09 0.46 13.17
N ALA A 17 -4.34 -0.62 13.19
CA ALA A 17 -4.83 -1.93 13.57
C ALA A 17 -5.35 -1.91 15.02
N SER A 18 -6.55 -2.45 15.23
CA SER A 18 -7.17 -2.52 16.56
C SER A 18 -6.46 -3.52 17.49
N ARG A 19 -5.66 -4.44 16.92
CA ARG A 19 -4.84 -5.42 17.63
C ARG A 19 -3.61 -5.78 16.79
N LEU A 20 -2.62 -6.41 17.40
CA LEU A 20 -1.55 -7.07 16.65
C LEU A 20 -2.13 -8.18 15.77
N PHE A 21 -1.86 -8.10 14.48
CA PHE A 21 -2.19 -9.18 13.55
C PHE A 21 -1.03 -10.15 13.41
N ASN A 22 -1.29 -11.41 13.74
CA ASN A 22 -0.38 -12.50 13.44
C ASN A 22 -0.43 -12.89 11.95
N ARG A 23 0.55 -13.68 11.51
CA ARG A 23 0.70 -14.15 10.12
C ARG A 23 -0.59 -14.71 9.53
N ASN A 24 -1.26 -15.61 10.26
CA ASN A 24 -2.44 -16.30 9.74
C ASN A 24 -3.59 -15.32 9.50
N THR A 25 -3.75 -14.32 10.39
CA THR A 25 -4.80 -13.31 10.22
C THR A 25 -4.51 -12.40 9.03
N LEU A 26 -3.27 -11.95 8.84
CA LEU A 26 -2.88 -11.15 7.68
C LEU A 26 -2.99 -11.92 6.37
N SER A 27 -2.62 -13.20 6.38
CA SER A 27 -2.75 -14.10 5.23
C SER A 27 -4.23 -14.27 4.86
N ALA A 28 -5.11 -14.48 5.83
CA ALA A 28 -6.54 -14.59 5.61
C ALA A 28 -7.15 -13.28 5.05
N ILE A 29 -6.77 -12.13 5.62
CA ILE A 29 -7.17 -10.80 5.10
C ILE A 29 -6.73 -10.67 3.64
N THR A 30 -5.47 -10.97 3.36
CA THR A 30 -4.87 -10.85 2.03
C THR A 30 -5.56 -11.78 1.02
N ALA A 31 -5.82 -13.03 1.39
CA ALA A 31 -6.50 -14.00 0.52
C ALA A 31 -7.93 -13.56 0.19
N VAL A 32 -8.67 -13.07 1.19
CA VAL A 32 -10.02 -12.54 1.00
C VAL A 32 -9.99 -11.29 0.13
N SER A 33 -9.10 -10.33 0.41
CA SER A 33 -8.96 -9.11 -0.38
C SER A 33 -8.58 -9.42 -1.82
N ARG A 34 -7.61 -10.31 -2.07
CA ARG A 34 -7.22 -10.71 -3.43
C ARG A 34 -8.39 -11.30 -4.20
N ARG A 35 -9.11 -12.27 -3.60
CA ARG A 35 -10.26 -12.92 -4.24
C ARG A 35 -11.39 -11.92 -4.52
N ASN A 36 -11.69 -11.03 -3.59
CA ASN A 36 -12.78 -10.07 -3.75
C ASN A 36 -12.41 -8.98 -4.75
N ASN A 37 -11.19 -8.46 -4.66
CA ASN A 37 -10.71 -7.38 -5.52
C ASN A 37 -10.56 -7.84 -6.97
N ALA A 38 -10.11 -9.08 -7.20
CA ALA A 38 -10.04 -9.66 -8.55
C ALA A 38 -11.43 -9.78 -9.21
N LYS A 39 -12.49 -10.07 -8.44
CA LYS A 39 -13.86 -10.15 -8.95
C LYS A 39 -14.44 -8.78 -9.36
N THR A 40 -13.86 -7.70 -8.86
CA THR A 40 -14.39 -6.33 -9.05
C THR A 40 -13.39 -5.40 -9.74
N ASP A 41 -12.37 -5.96 -10.41
CA ASP A 41 -11.29 -5.22 -11.07
C ASP A 41 -10.66 -4.12 -10.19
N VAL A 42 -10.43 -4.44 -8.91
CA VAL A 42 -9.75 -3.54 -7.97
C VAL A 42 -8.27 -3.92 -7.90
N THR A 43 -7.40 -2.95 -8.20
CA THR A 43 -5.94 -3.07 -8.08
C THR A 43 -5.44 -2.19 -6.95
N GLY A 44 -4.15 -2.31 -6.60
CA GLY A 44 -3.56 -1.47 -5.58
C GLY A 44 -2.54 -2.18 -4.72
N LEU A 45 -2.30 -1.60 -3.55
CA LEU A 45 -1.32 -2.07 -2.58
C LEU A 45 -1.89 -1.99 -1.17
N LEU A 46 -1.56 -2.96 -0.32
CA LEU A 46 -1.77 -2.86 1.13
C LEU A 46 -0.43 -3.04 1.83
N VAL A 47 -0.07 -2.11 2.71
CA VAL A 47 1.08 -2.19 3.60
C VAL A 47 0.59 -2.32 5.03
N TYR A 48 1.14 -3.29 5.77
CA TYR A 48 1.00 -3.40 7.21
C TYR A 48 2.36 -3.44 7.90
N HIS A 49 2.57 -2.55 8.87
CA HIS A 49 3.76 -2.53 9.71
C HIS A 49 3.46 -1.83 11.04
N ASP A 50 3.92 -2.43 12.14
CA ASP A 50 3.84 -1.84 13.49
C ASP A 50 2.48 -1.18 13.79
N HIS A 51 1.41 -1.97 13.75
CA HIS A 51 0.02 -1.51 13.94
C HIS A 51 -0.52 -0.49 12.92
N ARG A 52 0.22 -0.15 11.87
CA ARG A 52 -0.22 0.82 10.86
C ARG A 52 -0.57 0.13 9.56
N PHE A 53 -1.69 0.54 8.99
CA PHE A 53 -2.08 0.23 7.62
C PHE A 53 -1.87 1.44 6.72
N PHE A 54 -1.40 1.19 5.51
CA PHE A 54 -1.43 2.11 4.38
C PHE A 54 -1.95 1.33 3.17
N GLN A 55 -3.02 1.82 2.56
CA GLN A 55 -3.65 1.10 1.45
C GLN A 55 -3.98 2.04 0.31
N VAL A 56 -3.64 1.60 -0.90
CA VAL A 56 -4.03 2.20 -2.18
C VAL A 56 -5.03 1.26 -2.84
N LEU A 57 -6.15 1.79 -3.29
CA LEU A 57 -7.21 1.09 -4.01
C LEU A 57 -7.48 1.82 -5.31
N GLU A 58 -7.51 1.10 -6.43
CA GLU A 58 -7.79 1.66 -7.74
C GLU A 58 -8.88 0.84 -8.43
N GLY A 59 -9.83 1.51 -9.07
CA GLY A 59 -10.97 0.84 -9.70
C GLY A 59 -12.07 1.83 -10.06
N GLU A 60 -13.23 1.31 -10.44
CA GLU A 60 -14.40 2.12 -10.72
C GLU A 60 -14.91 2.82 -9.44
N GLU A 61 -15.34 4.07 -9.56
CA GLU A 61 -15.80 4.91 -8.45
C GLU A 61 -16.82 4.19 -7.56
N GLU A 62 -17.87 3.61 -8.16
CA GLU A 62 -18.92 2.94 -7.40
C GLU A 62 -18.43 1.68 -6.66
N VAL A 63 -17.52 0.93 -7.28
CA VAL A 63 -16.89 -0.24 -6.68
C VAL A 63 -16.05 0.17 -5.49
N LEU A 64 -15.25 1.24 -5.65
CA LEU A 64 -14.41 1.78 -4.59
C LEU A 64 -15.24 2.34 -3.44
N THR A 65 -16.33 3.07 -3.71
CA THR A 65 -17.24 3.58 -2.68
C THR A 65 -17.84 2.44 -1.86
N ARG A 66 -18.33 1.37 -2.50
CA ARG A 66 -18.84 0.18 -1.78
C ARG A 66 -17.78 -0.56 -0.98
N LEU A 67 -16.55 -0.63 -1.50
CA LEU A 67 -15.42 -1.21 -0.79
C LEU A 67 -15.04 -0.36 0.43
N MET A 68 -15.00 0.96 0.27
CA MET A 68 -14.66 1.91 1.32
C MET A 68 -15.68 1.89 2.46
N MET A 69 -16.98 1.78 2.17
CA MET A 69 -18.00 1.63 3.23
C MET A 69 -17.78 0.37 4.09
N ARG A 70 -17.37 -0.75 3.47
CA ARG A 70 -17.05 -1.98 4.22
C ARG A 70 -15.76 -1.83 5.02
N ILE A 71 -14.73 -1.24 4.43
CA ILE A 71 -13.46 -0.99 5.10
C ILE A 71 -13.67 -0.06 6.30
N ALA A 72 -14.35 1.08 6.14
CA ALA A 72 -14.54 2.04 7.21
C ALA A 72 -15.26 1.47 8.45
N ASN A 73 -16.07 0.42 8.28
CA ASN A 73 -16.79 -0.26 9.36
C ASN A 73 -16.09 -1.55 9.85
N ASP A 74 -14.90 -1.86 9.35
CA ASP A 74 -14.20 -3.09 9.70
C ASP A 74 -13.57 -2.96 11.10
N PRO A 75 -13.98 -3.79 12.09
CA PRO A 75 -13.51 -3.66 13.48
C PRO A 75 -12.01 -3.97 13.65
N ARG A 76 -11.37 -4.51 12.60
CA ARG A 76 -9.94 -4.83 12.60
C ARG A 76 -9.04 -3.59 12.61
N HIS A 77 -9.57 -2.41 12.31
CA HIS A 77 -8.83 -1.16 12.36
C HIS A 77 -9.67 0.01 12.86
N ARG A 78 -8.99 1.12 13.16
CA ARG A 78 -9.57 2.35 13.70
C ARG A 78 -8.81 3.57 13.18
N SER A 79 -9.35 4.75 13.44
CA SER A 79 -8.72 6.04 13.14
C SER A 79 -8.29 6.12 11.67
N LEU A 80 -9.24 5.84 10.79
CA LEU A 80 -9.04 5.90 9.35
C LEU A 80 -8.85 7.35 8.91
N ASN A 81 -7.75 7.60 8.20
CA ASN A 81 -7.43 8.89 7.63
C ASN A 81 -7.30 8.76 6.11
N MET A 82 -8.15 9.49 5.37
CA MET A 82 -8.08 9.54 3.91
C MET A 82 -6.91 10.42 3.48
N VAL A 83 -6.01 9.87 2.67
CA VAL A 83 -4.84 10.57 2.10
C VAL A 83 -5.16 11.09 0.71
N GLU A 84 -5.88 10.31 -0.09
CA GLU A 84 -6.25 10.66 -1.46
C GLU A 84 -7.61 10.07 -1.80
N HIS A 85 -8.45 10.87 -2.46
CA HIS A 85 -9.64 10.40 -3.15
C HIS A 85 -9.81 11.22 -4.43
N GLY A 86 -9.67 10.58 -5.58
CA GLY A 86 -9.82 11.30 -6.84
C GLY A 86 -9.80 10.44 -8.09
N GLN A 87 -10.23 11.05 -9.19
CA GLN A 87 -10.20 10.44 -10.51
C GLN A 87 -8.75 10.35 -11.02
N ILE A 88 -8.39 9.21 -11.61
CA ILE A 88 -7.07 8.96 -12.19
C ILE A 88 -7.18 8.59 -13.67
N LYS A 89 -6.14 8.88 -14.44
CA LYS A 89 -6.10 8.55 -15.88
C LYS A 89 -5.65 7.10 -16.13
N ARG A 90 -4.87 6.53 -15.22
CA ARG A 90 -4.24 5.20 -15.33
C ARG A 90 -3.95 4.63 -13.95
N ARG A 91 -4.02 3.31 -13.82
CA ARG A 91 -3.65 2.58 -12.60
C ARG A 91 -2.15 2.67 -12.35
N ALA A 92 -1.75 2.84 -11.09
CA ALA A 92 -0.38 2.70 -10.63
C ALA A 92 0.02 1.22 -10.55
N PHE A 93 -0.95 0.33 -10.35
CA PHE A 93 -0.75 -1.11 -10.20
C PHE A 93 -1.55 -1.91 -11.23
N THR A 94 -0.89 -2.85 -11.89
CA THR A 94 -1.54 -3.81 -12.80
C THR A 94 -2.23 -4.94 -12.06
N THR A 95 -1.89 -5.17 -10.79
CA THR A 95 -2.38 -6.27 -9.95
C THR A 95 -2.56 -5.82 -8.51
N TRP A 96 -3.30 -6.60 -7.72
CA TRP A 96 -3.36 -6.41 -6.27
C TRP A 96 -2.09 -6.92 -5.59
N ARG A 97 -1.41 -6.06 -4.83
CA ARG A 97 -0.17 -6.37 -4.12
C ARG A 97 -0.33 -6.18 -2.61
N VAL A 98 0.37 -6.98 -1.81
CA VAL A 98 0.40 -6.83 -0.34
C VAL A 98 1.84 -6.85 0.15
N PHE A 99 2.15 -5.95 1.08
CA PHE A 99 3.45 -5.79 1.70
C PHE A 99 3.29 -5.84 3.20
N CYS A 100 4.12 -6.63 3.87
CA CYS A 100 4.09 -6.72 5.32
C CYS A 100 5.52 -6.77 5.85
N ALA A 101 5.79 -6.05 6.92
CA ALA A 101 6.90 -6.37 7.82
C ALA A 101 6.35 -6.57 9.22
N SER A 102 6.38 -7.82 9.66
CA SER A 102 6.49 -8.10 11.07
C SER A 102 7.86 -8.73 11.30
N ARG A 103 8.53 -8.36 12.41
CA ARG A 103 9.72 -9.10 12.90
C ARG A 103 9.41 -10.59 13.07
N ASP A 104 8.14 -10.92 13.31
CA ASP A 104 7.57 -12.26 13.44
C ASP A 104 6.71 -12.67 12.24
N ALA A 105 6.85 -12.03 11.07
CA ALA A 105 6.22 -12.51 9.83
C ALA A 105 7.19 -13.41 9.07
N PRO A 106 7.07 -14.75 9.17
CA PRO A 106 7.58 -15.63 8.15
C PRO A 106 7.01 -15.22 6.79
N LYS A 107 7.78 -15.45 5.71
CA LYS A 107 7.34 -15.29 4.32
C LYS A 107 5.85 -15.63 4.19
N LEU A 108 5.08 -14.64 3.76
CA LEU A 108 3.71 -14.87 3.34
C LEU A 108 3.82 -15.58 2.00
N ASP A 109 3.70 -16.90 1.98
CA ASP A 109 3.84 -17.75 0.79
C ASP A 109 2.59 -17.67 -0.12
N ALA A 110 1.99 -16.48 -0.20
CA ALA A 110 0.85 -16.19 -1.05
C ALA A 110 1.30 -15.31 -2.22
N PRO A 111 0.90 -15.62 -3.47
CA PRO A 111 1.31 -14.82 -4.63
C PRO A 111 0.98 -13.33 -4.44
N GLY A 112 1.79 -12.43 -4.98
CA GLY A 112 1.58 -10.98 -4.82
C GLY A 112 1.81 -10.45 -3.40
N THR A 113 2.44 -11.25 -2.53
CA THR A 113 2.91 -10.79 -1.22
C THR A 113 4.42 -10.60 -1.24
N PHE A 114 4.88 -9.47 -0.70
CA PHE A 114 6.28 -9.06 -0.74
C PHE A 114 6.72 -8.60 0.65
N ALA A 115 8.04 -8.57 0.88
CA ALA A 115 8.56 -8.06 2.14
C ALA A 115 8.55 -6.52 2.11
N LEU A 116 8.30 -5.87 3.26
CA LEU A 116 8.33 -4.40 3.31
C LEU A 116 9.67 -3.81 2.85
N LYS A 117 10.78 -4.53 3.10
CA LYS A 117 12.11 -4.12 2.65
C LYS A 117 12.20 -3.94 1.14
N ASP A 118 11.36 -4.64 0.38
CA ASP A 118 11.35 -4.56 -1.09
C ASP A 118 10.73 -3.23 -1.58
N LEU A 119 10.03 -2.50 -0.70
CA LEU A 119 9.57 -1.13 -0.95
C LEU A 119 10.60 -0.06 -0.56
N ILE A 120 11.66 -0.39 0.20
CA ILE A 120 12.64 0.61 0.66
C ILE A 120 13.42 1.23 -0.50
N PRO A 121 13.88 0.50 -1.53
CA PRO A 121 14.58 1.11 -2.65
C PRO A 121 13.69 2.15 -3.35
N VAL A 122 14.23 3.34 -3.59
CA VAL A 122 13.52 4.45 -4.25
C VAL A 122 13.01 4.06 -5.63
N ASN A 123 13.78 3.23 -6.33
CA ASN A 123 13.50 2.77 -7.68
C ASN A 123 12.75 1.43 -7.70
N SER A 124 12.20 0.99 -6.57
CA SER A 124 11.40 -0.24 -6.55
C SER A 124 10.13 -0.07 -7.39
N ASP A 125 9.96 -0.94 -8.39
CA ASP A 125 8.75 -1.04 -9.21
C ASP A 125 7.53 -1.51 -8.40
N LEU A 126 7.78 -2.01 -7.18
CA LEU A 126 6.76 -2.41 -6.24
C LEU A 126 5.99 -1.22 -5.66
N ARG A 127 6.53 0.01 -5.77
CA ARG A 127 5.84 1.26 -5.41
C ARG A 127 4.78 1.72 -6.43
N GLY A 128 4.66 1.02 -7.55
CA GLY A 128 3.77 1.39 -8.65
C GLY A 128 4.39 2.42 -9.61
N ASN A 129 3.69 2.63 -10.73
CA ASN A 129 4.16 3.44 -11.86
C ASN A 129 3.61 4.89 -11.86
N ASP A 130 2.94 5.29 -10.78
CA ASP A 130 2.41 6.64 -10.59
C ASP A 130 3.32 7.44 -9.64
N PRO A 131 3.84 8.61 -10.05
CA PRO A 131 4.74 9.41 -9.21
C PRO A 131 4.15 9.83 -7.86
N GLU A 132 2.85 10.13 -7.81
CA GLU A 132 2.16 10.56 -6.59
C GLU A 132 2.05 9.37 -5.62
N VAL A 133 1.69 8.19 -6.11
CA VAL A 133 1.67 6.97 -5.30
C VAL A 133 3.08 6.65 -4.77
N ARG A 134 4.11 6.78 -5.60
CA ARG A 134 5.51 6.55 -5.17
C ARG A 134 5.92 7.52 -4.06
N LEU A 135 5.46 8.77 -4.11
CA LEU A 135 5.70 9.77 -3.07
C LEU A 135 4.93 9.46 -1.79
N GLN A 136 3.66 9.06 -1.89
CA GLN A 136 2.84 8.64 -0.75
C GLN A 136 3.45 7.42 -0.03
N VAL A 137 3.86 6.39 -0.78
CA VAL A 137 4.55 5.22 -0.21
C VAL A 137 5.84 5.66 0.48
N ARG A 138 6.64 6.54 -0.15
CA ARG A 138 7.86 7.07 0.47
C ARG A 138 7.57 7.80 1.79
N ARG A 139 6.56 8.68 1.83
CA ARG A 139 6.17 9.43 3.02
C ARG A 139 5.74 8.48 4.14
N PHE A 140 4.88 7.51 3.82
CA PHE A 140 4.45 6.50 4.78
C PHE A 140 5.63 5.71 5.36
N LEU A 141 6.55 5.24 4.52
CA LEU A 141 7.74 4.49 4.98
C LEU A 141 8.65 5.33 5.88
N ALA A 142 8.77 6.65 5.62
CA ALA A 142 9.59 7.56 6.43
C ALA A 142 9.03 7.79 7.84
N GLU A 143 7.74 7.53 8.06
CA GLU A 143 7.10 7.63 9.37
C GLU A 143 7.24 6.35 10.22
N LEU A 144 7.80 5.27 9.66
CA LEU A 144 7.98 4.00 10.36
C LEU A 144 9.30 4.02 11.14
N ARG A 145 9.22 3.92 12.47
CA ARG A 145 10.36 4.13 13.39
C ARG A 145 11.41 3.00 13.37
N ASP A 146 11.03 1.78 12.94
CA ASP A 146 11.87 0.57 13.05
C ASP A 146 12.31 -0.04 11.70
N LEU A 147 12.14 0.68 10.59
CA LEU A 147 12.74 0.26 9.32
C LEU A 147 14.25 0.55 9.34
N PRO A 148 15.13 -0.42 8.98
CA PRO A 148 16.55 -0.13 8.81
C PRO A 148 16.64 1.03 7.84
N SER A 149 17.19 2.12 8.37
CA SER A 149 16.92 3.47 7.94
C SER A 149 16.84 3.59 6.43
N ALA A 150 15.67 3.99 5.92
CA ALA A 150 15.58 4.51 4.57
C ALA A 150 16.62 5.64 4.37
N ALA A 151 17.10 6.29 5.44
CA ALA A 151 18.21 7.25 5.42
C ALA A 151 19.60 6.64 5.17
N ALA A 152 19.84 5.35 5.45
CA ALA A 152 21.12 4.69 5.13
C ALA A 152 21.29 4.46 3.61
N ALA A 153 20.18 4.35 2.86
CA ALA A 153 20.20 4.31 1.40
C ALA A 153 20.53 5.68 0.76
N TYR A 154 20.72 6.74 1.57
CA TYR A 154 21.00 8.11 1.12
C TYR A 154 22.37 8.66 1.59
N GLY A 155 23.24 7.84 2.19
CA GLY A 155 24.57 8.25 2.66
C GLY A 155 25.72 7.81 1.75
N GLY A 156 25.72 8.22 0.48
CA GLY A 156 26.75 7.81 -0.48
C GLY A 156 27.05 8.88 -1.53
N GLY A 157 27.30 10.11 -1.08
CA GLY A 157 27.57 11.24 -1.96
C GLY A 157 28.42 12.33 -1.30
N HIS A 158 29.44 11.95 -0.52
CA HIS A 158 30.49 12.90 -0.19
C HIS A 158 31.47 12.97 -1.37
N VAL A 159 31.29 14.00 -2.20
CA VAL A 159 32.36 14.51 -3.06
C VAL A 159 33.52 14.88 -2.13
N ARG A 160 34.61 14.12 -2.19
CA ARG A 160 35.89 14.55 -1.62
C ARG A 160 36.38 15.68 -2.52
N VAL A 161 36.17 16.92 -2.09
CA VAL A 161 36.92 18.06 -2.62
C VAL A 161 38.36 17.84 -2.17
N GLY A 162 39.19 17.37 -3.09
CA GLY A 162 40.62 17.21 -2.88
C GLY A 162 41.27 18.58 -2.77
N SER A 163 41.78 18.89 -1.58
CA SER A 163 42.71 19.99 -1.38
C SER A 163 44.10 19.52 -1.81
N ARG A 164 44.64 20.08 -2.89
CA ARG A 164 46.07 20.36 -3.09
C ARG A 164 46.22 21.59 -3.97
#